data_AF-A0A3Q2EAW9-F1
#
_entry.id   AF-A0A3Q2EAW9-F1
#
_cell.length_a   1.000
_cell.length_b   1.000
_cell.length_c   1.000
_cell.angle_alpha   90.00
_cell.angle_beta   90.00
_cell.angle_gamma   90.00
#
_symmetry.space_group_name_H-M   'P 1'
#
loop_
_entity.id
_entity.type
_entity.pdbx_description
1 polymer ?
#
loop_
_entity_poly.entity_id
_entity_poly.type
_entity_poly.pdbx_seq_one_letter_code
_entity_poly.pdbx_strand_id
1 'polypeptide(L)'
;MLSLKEHQQVAALLYNTMDFNVKKLATGAGLFFTRAVQFTEEKLGQAERTELDAHFENLMSRADCTKNWTEKIYKQTEYLLQPNPIDHTGARIEEFLYEKLDMKAPSRVTNAELLGQYMEEAAKEFGPGTPYGSTLMKVGDCERRLGAVEREFIHTSAISFLTPLRNFLEGDWRTISRERRLLENLRLDLDACKTRVKRAKAAEAKAAVAPDFQETRPRNYVLSASASALWTEEVEKAEQDLRLAQTEFDRQAEVTRLLLEGISSTHVNHLRCLHEFVEAQAAYYKQGHLLMMELQKELGRLPNAFALNSNHSAVAPAAASEDVISPVETETLKIEEVQAPATGTRKAKVLYDYDAADSSELSLLADELITVYTVPGMDSDWLVGEKGNQKGKVPVTYLELLS
;
A
#
# COMPACT_ATOMS: atom_id res chain seq x y z
N MET A 1 22.66 7.55 62.28
CA MET A 1 23.50 8.49 61.51
C MET A 1 24.08 7.76 60.30
N LEU A 2 23.27 7.50 59.27
CA LEU A 2 23.85 7.29 57.93
C LEU A 2 24.45 8.63 57.52
N SER A 3 25.71 8.61 57.14
CA SER A 3 26.58 9.78 57.10
C SER A 3 26.12 10.72 56.01
N LEU A 4 26.12 12.02 56.30
CA LEU A 4 25.90 13.13 55.35
C LEU A 4 26.66 12.95 54.01
N LYS A 5 27.76 12.20 54.05
CA LYS A 5 28.58 11.82 52.90
C LYS A 5 27.87 10.93 51.87
N GLU A 6 27.04 9.97 52.28
CA GLU A 6 26.33 9.08 51.34
C GLU A 6 25.24 9.83 50.58
N HIS A 7 24.52 10.75 51.26
CA HIS A 7 23.55 11.62 50.59
C HIS A 7 24.21 12.58 49.58
N GLN A 8 25.40 13.10 49.87
CA GLN A 8 26.17 13.91 48.91
C GLN A 8 26.65 13.08 47.71
N GLN A 9 27.02 11.82 47.91
CA GLN A 9 27.50 10.94 46.84
C GLN A 9 26.36 10.54 45.88
N VAL A 10 25.17 10.26 46.42
CA VAL A 10 23.97 9.97 45.62
C VAL A 10 23.49 11.22 44.87
N ALA A 11 23.52 12.40 45.50
CA ALA A 11 23.19 13.66 44.83
C ALA A 11 24.17 14.00 43.70
N ALA A 12 25.47 13.76 43.88
CA ALA A 12 26.48 13.96 42.84
C ALA A 12 26.33 12.98 41.67
N LEU A 13 25.97 11.72 41.94
CA LEU A 13 25.67 10.73 40.90
C LEU A 13 24.40 11.08 40.12
N LEU A 14 23.33 11.52 40.79
CA LEU A 14 22.10 11.96 40.14
C LEU A 14 22.32 13.24 39.32
N TYR A 15 23.10 14.19 39.83
CA TYR A 15 23.47 15.42 39.12
C TYR A 15 24.30 15.11 37.87
N ASN A 16 25.31 14.25 37.97
CA ASN A 16 26.12 13.83 36.81
C ASN A 16 25.30 13.06 35.78
N THR A 17 24.35 12.24 36.21
CA THR A 17 23.46 11.48 35.32
C THR A 17 22.45 12.39 34.62
N MET A 18 21.92 13.41 35.31
CA MET A 18 21.06 14.43 34.71
C MET A 18 21.83 15.35 33.77
N ASP A 19 23.02 15.82 34.14
CA ASP A 19 23.86 16.69 33.30
C ASP A 19 24.33 15.97 32.02
N PHE A 20 24.65 14.67 32.11
CA PHE A 20 24.96 13.83 30.93
C PHE A 20 23.75 13.69 29.99
N ASN A 21 22.55 13.46 30.53
CA ASN A 21 21.33 13.36 29.72
C ASN A 21 20.94 14.71 29.11
N VAL A 22 21.07 15.81 29.83
CA VAL A 22 20.77 17.16 29.32
C VAL A 22 21.78 17.55 28.24
N LYS A 23 23.07 17.26 28.40
CA LYS A 23 24.08 17.47 27.36
C LYS A 23 23.80 16.61 26.13
N LYS A 24 23.49 15.32 26.28
CA LYS A 24 23.13 14.43 25.15
C LYS A 24 21.85 14.90 24.43
N LEU A 25 20.85 15.38 25.19
CA LEU A 25 19.61 15.94 24.65
C LEU A 25 19.87 17.26 23.91
N ALA A 26 20.72 18.14 24.45
CA ALA A 26 21.09 19.41 23.83
C ALA A 26 21.96 19.21 22.58
N THR A 27 22.91 18.27 22.60
CA THR A 27 23.69 17.88 21.41
C THR A 27 22.79 17.25 20.35
N GLY A 28 21.83 16.40 20.76
CA GLY A 28 20.82 15.84 19.85
C GLY A 28 19.93 16.92 19.23
N ALA A 29 19.41 17.84 20.02
CA ALA A 29 18.59 18.98 19.55
C ALA A 29 19.39 19.93 18.63
N GLY A 30 20.68 20.13 18.92
CA GLY A 30 21.59 20.88 18.05
C GLY A 30 21.75 20.22 16.68
N LEU A 31 21.95 18.91 16.63
CA LEU A 31 22.02 18.15 15.37
C LEU A 31 20.71 18.21 14.58
N PHE A 32 19.55 18.09 15.23
CA PHE A 32 18.25 18.24 14.56
C PHE A 32 18.05 19.64 13.97
N PHE A 33 18.46 20.69 14.70
CA PHE A 33 18.36 22.07 14.20
C PHE A 33 19.31 22.29 13.02
N THR A 34 20.56 21.83 13.11
CA THR A 34 21.53 21.88 12.01
C THR A 34 21.02 21.15 10.78
N ARG A 35 20.43 19.96 10.95
CA ARG A 35 19.80 19.20 9.87
C ARG A 35 18.64 19.96 9.22
N ALA A 36 17.77 20.56 10.02
CA ALA A 36 16.64 21.33 9.53
C ALA A 36 17.09 22.57 8.73
N VAL A 37 18.10 23.29 9.22
CA VAL A 37 18.69 24.45 8.53
C VAL A 37 19.27 24.02 7.18
N GLN A 38 20.07 22.95 7.16
CA GLN A 38 20.66 22.43 5.92
C GLN A 38 19.59 22.01 4.91
N PHE A 39 18.54 21.30 5.35
CA PHE A 39 17.42 20.90 4.49
C PHE A 39 16.70 22.12 3.89
N THR A 40 16.50 23.18 4.68
CA THR A 40 15.91 24.42 4.17
C THR A 40 16.80 25.14 3.17
N GLU A 41 18.12 25.16 3.40
CA GLU A 41 19.09 25.79 2.48
C GLU A 41 19.18 25.04 1.13
N GLU A 42 19.09 23.70 1.13
CA GLU A 42 19.01 22.90 -0.10
C GLU A 42 17.71 23.18 -0.89
N LYS A 43 16.57 23.24 -0.21
CA LYS A 43 15.27 23.54 -0.85
C LYS A 43 15.18 24.95 -1.40
N LEU A 44 15.95 25.88 -0.84
CA LEU A 44 16.08 27.26 -1.31
C LEU A 44 17.14 27.43 -2.41
N GLY A 45 17.85 26.36 -2.79
CA GLY A 45 18.89 26.38 -3.82
C GLY A 45 20.21 27.03 -3.38
N GLN A 46 20.42 27.23 -2.08
CA GLN A 46 21.59 27.93 -1.52
C GLN A 46 22.73 27.00 -1.10
N ALA A 47 22.50 25.69 -1.05
CA ALA A 47 23.48 24.68 -0.66
C ALA A 47 23.68 23.59 -1.74
N GLU A 48 24.94 23.19 -1.96
CA GLU A 48 25.30 22.06 -2.81
C GLU A 48 24.85 20.75 -2.15
N ARG A 49 24.09 19.94 -2.88
CA ARG A 49 23.61 18.62 -2.44
C ARG A 49 24.68 17.58 -2.72
N THR A 50 24.99 16.71 -1.75
CA THR A 50 25.76 15.50 -2.05
C THR A 50 24.95 14.61 -3.01
N GLU A 51 25.36 14.56 -4.27
CA GLU A 51 24.73 13.73 -5.30
C GLU A 51 25.02 12.24 -5.05
N LEU A 52 23.97 11.43 -5.05
CA LEU A 52 24.10 9.99 -5.10
C LEU A 52 24.37 9.57 -6.55
N ASP A 53 25.12 8.49 -6.75
CA ASP A 53 25.42 8.02 -8.11
C ASP A 53 24.14 7.58 -8.85
N ALA A 54 24.17 7.62 -10.19
CA ALA A 54 22.99 7.30 -11.01
C ALA A 54 22.47 5.86 -10.78
N HIS A 55 23.36 4.95 -10.39
CA HIS A 55 22.99 3.57 -10.05
C HIS A 55 22.16 3.50 -8.76
N PHE A 56 22.57 4.21 -7.71
CA PHE A 56 21.85 4.26 -6.45
C PHE A 56 20.50 4.94 -6.58
N GLU A 57 20.40 6.02 -7.37
CA GLU A 57 19.12 6.65 -7.68
C GLU A 57 18.16 5.71 -8.43
N ASN A 58 18.68 4.91 -9.37
CA ASN A 58 17.88 3.87 -10.03
C ASN A 58 17.38 2.81 -9.04
N LEU A 59 18.26 2.34 -8.14
CA LEU A 59 17.90 1.40 -7.09
C LEU A 59 16.80 1.95 -6.18
N MET A 60 16.89 3.22 -5.78
CA MET A 60 15.91 3.93 -4.96
C MET A 60 14.54 4.01 -5.68
N SER A 61 14.53 4.45 -6.93
CA SER A 61 13.32 4.53 -7.74
C SER A 61 12.65 3.16 -7.91
N ARG A 62 13.45 2.12 -8.18
CA ARG A 62 12.96 0.74 -8.30
C ARG A 62 12.38 0.23 -6.98
N ALA A 63 12.99 0.57 -5.85
CA ALA A 63 12.50 0.21 -4.53
C ALA A 63 11.14 0.85 -4.23
N ASP A 64 10.99 2.14 -4.50
CA ASP A 64 9.72 2.87 -4.32
C ASP A 64 8.62 2.31 -5.21
N CYS A 65 8.94 2.04 -6.48
CA CYS A 65 8.04 1.39 -7.41
C CYS A 65 7.59 0.02 -6.87
N THR A 66 8.54 -0.79 -6.40
CA THR A 66 8.27 -2.13 -5.85
C THR A 66 7.32 -2.05 -4.66
N LYS A 67 7.58 -1.17 -3.70
CA LYS A 67 6.69 -1.02 -2.54
C LYS A 67 5.29 -0.55 -2.94
N ASN A 68 5.21 0.48 -3.78
CA ASN A 68 3.93 1.05 -4.20
C ASN A 68 3.04 0.01 -4.88
N TRP A 69 3.60 -0.75 -5.83
CA TRP A 69 2.83 -1.78 -6.53
C TRP A 69 2.53 -2.99 -5.66
N THR A 70 3.48 -3.42 -4.81
CA THR A 70 3.23 -4.52 -3.87
C THR A 70 2.07 -4.19 -2.93
N GLU A 71 2.02 -2.97 -2.40
CA GLU A 71 0.93 -2.51 -1.53
C GLU A 71 -0.42 -2.45 -2.25
N LYS A 72 -0.44 -1.91 -3.48
CA LYS A 72 -1.68 -1.83 -4.28
C LYS A 72 -2.22 -3.21 -4.65
N ILE A 73 -1.36 -4.11 -5.10
CA ILE A 73 -1.72 -5.48 -5.46
C ILE A 73 -2.21 -6.23 -4.22
N TYR A 74 -1.47 -6.16 -3.10
CA TYR A 74 -1.89 -6.76 -1.83
C TYR A 74 -3.32 -6.34 -1.44
N LYS A 75 -3.59 -5.03 -1.40
CA LYS A 75 -4.92 -4.50 -1.03
C LYS A 75 -6.01 -4.98 -1.99
N GLN A 76 -5.75 -4.91 -3.29
CA GLN A 76 -6.75 -5.31 -4.29
C GLN A 76 -7.06 -6.81 -4.26
N THR A 77 -6.04 -7.65 -4.05
CA THR A 77 -6.24 -9.09 -3.89
C THR A 77 -6.95 -9.41 -2.59
N GLU A 78 -6.66 -8.69 -1.50
CA GLU A 78 -7.40 -8.81 -0.24
C GLU A 78 -8.89 -8.49 -0.42
N TYR A 79 -9.23 -7.40 -1.13
CA TYR A 79 -10.62 -7.07 -1.48
C TYR A 79 -11.28 -8.13 -2.36
N LEU A 80 -10.55 -8.71 -3.31
CA LEU A 80 -11.06 -9.79 -4.17
C LEU A 80 -11.45 -11.02 -3.36
N LEU A 81 -10.60 -11.42 -2.42
CA LEU A 81 -10.81 -12.62 -1.61
C LEU A 81 -11.87 -12.40 -0.52
N GLN A 82 -12.04 -11.16 -0.04
CA GLN A 82 -12.99 -10.80 1.01
C GLN A 82 -13.69 -9.47 0.71
N PRO A 83 -14.73 -9.46 -0.14
CA PRO A 83 -15.40 -8.23 -0.58
C PRO A 83 -16.27 -7.54 0.48
N ASN A 84 -16.38 -8.07 1.71
CA ASN A 84 -17.41 -7.59 2.63
C ASN A 84 -17.09 -6.19 3.22
N PRO A 85 -17.99 -5.19 3.14
CA PRO A 85 -17.64 -3.76 3.35
C PRO A 85 -17.46 -3.28 4.80
N ILE A 86 -17.69 -4.12 5.82
CA ILE A 86 -17.59 -3.71 7.25
C ILE A 86 -16.13 -3.50 7.69
N ASP A 87 -15.15 -3.82 6.85
CA ASP A 87 -13.76 -3.96 7.26
C ASP A 87 -12.83 -2.77 7.03
N HIS A 88 -13.29 -1.70 6.39
CA HIS A 88 -12.46 -0.49 6.27
C HIS A 88 -12.27 0.23 7.62
N THR A 89 -13.03 -0.14 8.67
CA THR A 89 -12.94 0.48 10.00
C THR A 89 -13.01 -0.46 11.22
N GLY A 90 -13.10 -1.80 11.09
CA GLY A 90 -13.35 -2.58 12.33
C GLY A 90 -13.10 -4.09 12.45
N ALA A 91 -13.08 -4.94 11.42
CA ALA A 91 -13.00 -6.41 11.64
C ALA A 91 -11.61 -7.04 11.41
N ARG A 92 -10.65 -6.33 10.81
CA ARG A 92 -9.22 -6.76 10.81
C ARG A 92 -8.53 -6.67 12.17
N ILE A 93 -9.17 -6.05 13.17
CA ILE A 93 -8.71 -6.09 14.55
C ILE A 93 -8.80 -7.53 15.07
N GLU A 94 -9.78 -8.34 14.64
CA GLU A 94 -9.92 -9.72 15.08
C GLU A 94 -8.77 -10.61 14.57
N GLU A 95 -8.47 -10.59 13.26
CA GLU A 95 -7.34 -11.36 12.70
C GLU A 95 -5.99 -10.89 13.27
N PHE A 96 -5.77 -9.59 13.41
CA PHE A 96 -4.55 -9.06 14.02
C PHE A 96 -4.44 -9.43 15.51
N LEU A 97 -5.56 -9.46 16.24
CA LEU A 97 -5.60 -9.93 17.64
C LEU A 97 -5.34 -11.43 17.73
N TYR A 98 -5.98 -12.25 16.89
CA TYR A 98 -5.77 -13.70 16.86
C TYR A 98 -4.34 -14.08 16.46
N GLU A 99 -3.75 -13.36 15.50
CA GLU A 99 -2.34 -13.53 15.08
C GLU A 99 -1.36 -13.10 16.18
N LYS A 100 -1.66 -12.05 16.97
CA LYS A 100 -0.84 -11.66 18.13
C LYS A 100 -1.06 -12.51 19.38
N LEU A 101 -2.22 -13.15 19.51
CA LEU A 101 -2.63 -13.97 20.66
C LEU A 101 -2.39 -15.47 20.45
N ASP A 102 -1.81 -15.87 19.30
CA ASP A 102 -1.57 -17.27 18.94
C ASP A 102 -2.85 -18.13 18.95
N MET A 103 -3.98 -17.50 18.62
CA MET A 103 -5.31 -18.09 18.61
C MET A 103 -5.75 -18.30 17.16
N LYS A 104 -6.36 -19.44 16.83
CA LYS A 104 -6.91 -19.67 15.49
C LYS A 104 -8.15 -18.81 15.28
N ALA A 105 -8.08 -17.88 14.34
CA ALA A 105 -9.25 -17.11 13.91
C ALA A 105 -10.37 -18.07 13.44
N PRO A 106 -11.65 -17.82 13.80
CA PRO A 106 -12.75 -18.66 13.37
C PRO A 106 -12.83 -18.72 11.84
N SER A 107 -12.97 -19.92 11.28
CA SER A 107 -13.21 -20.10 9.85
C SER A 107 -14.52 -19.41 9.48
N ARG A 108 -14.44 -18.34 8.70
CA ARG A 108 -15.63 -17.62 8.22
C ARG A 108 -16.42 -18.51 7.28
N VAL A 109 -17.73 -18.62 7.53
CA VAL A 109 -18.67 -19.32 6.65
C VAL A 109 -18.85 -18.49 5.38
N THR A 110 -18.75 -19.14 4.22
CA THR A 110 -18.95 -18.44 2.94
C THR A 110 -20.43 -18.24 2.63
N ASN A 111 -20.73 -17.33 1.69
CA ASN A 111 -22.13 -17.05 1.32
C ASN A 111 -22.82 -18.29 0.75
N ALA A 112 -22.11 -19.10 -0.04
CA ALA A 112 -22.63 -20.34 -0.59
C ALA A 112 -22.89 -21.40 0.49
N GLU A 113 -22.03 -21.51 1.50
CA GLU A 113 -22.27 -22.40 2.64
C GLU A 113 -23.49 -21.98 3.45
N LEU A 114 -23.68 -20.68 3.68
CA LEU A 114 -24.85 -20.16 4.37
C LEU A 114 -26.13 -20.45 3.59
N LEU A 115 -26.12 -20.22 2.27
CA LEU A 115 -27.25 -20.55 1.40
C LEU A 115 -27.57 -22.05 1.42
N GLY A 116 -26.53 -22.88 1.29
CA GLY A 116 -26.67 -24.34 1.33
C GLY A 116 -27.26 -24.83 2.65
N GLN A 117 -26.85 -24.24 3.78
CA GLN A 117 -27.43 -24.55 5.09
C GLN A 117 -28.94 -24.30 5.13
N TYR A 118 -29.40 -23.12 4.69
CA TYR A 118 -30.83 -22.79 4.66
C TYR A 118 -31.63 -23.70 3.71
N MET A 119 -31.07 -24.04 2.55
CA MET A 119 -31.71 -24.96 1.60
C MET A 119 -31.93 -26.36 2.20
N GLU A 120 -30.98 -26.85 2.98
CA GLU A 120 -31.10 -28.16 3.62
C GLU A 120 -32.04 -28.16 4.81
N GLU A 121 -32.03 -27.09 5.62
CA GLU A 121 -33.01 -26.90 6.69
C GLU A 121 -34.42 -26.87 6.10
N ALA A 122 -34.64 -26.12 5.03
CA ALA A 122 -35.90 -26.12 4.29
C ALA A 122 -36.25 -27.52 3.74
N ALA A 123 -35.29 -28.23 3.14
CA ALA A 123 -35.51 -29.57 2.62
C ALA A 123 -35.94 -30.59 3.70
N LYS A 124 -35.40 -30.47 4.92
CA LYS A 124 -35.81 -31.28 6.07
C LYS A 124 -37.25 -30.98 6.49
N GLU A 125 -37.66 -29.72 6.46
CA GLU A 125 -39.02 -29.29 6.80
C GLU A 125 -40.05 -29.72 5.75
N PHE A 126 -39.74 -29.59 4.46
CA PHE A 126 -40.60 -30.08 3.36
C PHE A 126 -40.67 -31.62 3.30
N GLY A 127 -39.67 -32.31 3.84
CA GLY A 127 -39.58 -33.75 3.88
C GLY A 127 -39.05 -34.38 2.58
N PRO A 128 -38.28 -35.49 2.68
CA PRO A 128 -37.60 -36.10 1.54
C PRO A 128 -38.54 -36.81 0.56
N GLY A 129 -39.81 -37.02 0.94
CA GLY A 129 -40.83 -37.63 0.09
C GLY A 129 -41.37 -36.70 -1.01
N THR A 130 -41.06 -35.40 -0.94
CA THR A 130 -41.45 -34.44 -1.98
C THR A 130 -40.34 -34.26 -3.02
N PRO A 131 -40.68 -34.08 -4.32
CA PRO A 131 -39.68 -33.77 -5.33
C PRO A 131 -38.97 -32.44 -5.03
N TYR A 132 -39.64 -31.50 -4.38
CA TYR A 132 -39.07 -30.22 -3.98
C TYR A 132 -38.05 -30.37 -2.84
N GLY A 133 -38.39 -31.06 -1.75
CA GLY A 133 -37.47 -31.30 -0.63
C GLY A 133 -36.24 -32.12 -1.04
N SER A 134 -36.42 -33.16 -1.84
CA SER A 134 -35.28 -33.95 -2.37
C SER A 134 -34.39 -33.16 -3.32
N THR A 135 -34.95 -32.24 -4.12
CA THR A 135 -34.18 -31.33 -4.98
C THR A 135 -33.41 -30.30 -4.15
N LEU A 136 -34.07 -29.65 -3.19
CA LEU A 136 -33.45 -28.67 -2.29
C LEU A 136 -32.28 -29.28 -1.52
N MET A 137 -32.39 -30.53 -1.08
CA MET A 137 -31.29 -31.22 -0.39
C MET A 137 -30.06 -31.37 -1.29
N LYS A 138 -30.24 -31.74 -2.57
CA LYS A 138 -29.13 -31.87 -3.53
C LYS A 138 -28.49 -30.54 -3.87
N VAL A 139 -29.31 -29.51 -4.13
CA VAL A 139 -28.82 -28.17 -4.43
C VAL A 139 -28.09 -27.60 -3.21
N GLY A 140 -28.66 -27.74 -2.02
CA GLY A 140 -28.06 -27.30 -0.76
C GLY A 140 -26.70 -27.96 -0.47
N ASP A 141 -26.58 -29.27 -0.69
CA ASP A 141 -25.29 -29.97 -0.55
C ASP A 141 -24.24 -29.46 -1.55
N CYS A 142 -24.64 -29.22 -2.80
CA CYS A 142 -23.76 -28.66 -3.82
C CYS A 142 -23.28 -27.24 -3.46
N GLU A 143 -24.18 -26.37 -2.99
CA GLU A 143 -23.85 -25.01 -2.54
C GLU A 143 -22.87 -25.01 -1.37
N ARG A 144 -23.03 -25.91 -0.39
CA ARG A 144 -22.03 -26.07 0.68
C ARG A 144 -20.68 -26.52 0.16
N ARG A 145 -20.65 -27.48 -0.78
CA ARG A 145 -19.40 -27.95 -1.41
C ARG A 145 -18.72 -26.82 -2.20
N LEU A 146 -19.48 -26.00 -2.92
CA LEU A 146 -18.95 -24.81 -3.59
C LEU A 146 -18.35 -23.82 -2.60
N GLY A 147 -19.06 -23.52 -1.52
CA GLY A 147 -18.57 -22.60 -0.51
C GLY A 147 -17.34 -23.13 0.24
N ALA A 148 -17.21 -24.45 0.39
CA ALA A 148 -15.98 -25.06 0.91
C ALA A 148 -14.78 -24.89 -0.04
N VAL A 149 -15.01 -25.03 -1.35
CA VAL A 149 -14.00 -24.78 -2.39
C VAL A 149 -13.59 -23.31 -2.42
N GLU A 150 -14.53 -22.37 -2.23
CA GLU A 150 -14.26 -20.94 -2.09
C GLU A 150 -13.40 -20.64 -0.86
N ARG A 151 -13.76 -21.21 0.31
CA ARG A 151 -12.96 -21.05 1.53
C ARG A 151 -11.52 -21.54 1.33
N GLU A 152 -11.34 -22.70 0.70
CA GLU A 152 -10.01 -23.26 0.45
C GLU A 152 -9.18 -22.35 -0.46
N PHE A 153 -9.81 -21.78 -1.50
CA PHE A 153 -9.18 -20.81 -2.38
C PHE A 153 -8.75 -19.54 -1.62
N ILE A 154 -9.62 -18.98 -0.78
CA ILE A 154 -9.30 -17.81 0.05
C ILE A 154 -8.13 -18.13 0.98
N HIS A 155 -8.16 -19.28 1.65
CA HIS A 155 -7.12 -19.70 2.59
C HIS A 155 -5.77 -19.92 1.89
N THR A 156 -5.76 -20.66 0.79
CA THR A 156 -4.56 -20.93 0.00
C THR A 156 -3.96 -19.62 -0.52
N SER A 157 -4.79 -18.72 -1.05
CA SER A 157 -4.33 -17.42 -1.56
C SER A 157 -3.81 -16.51 -0.43
N ALA A 158 -4.41 -16.56 0.76
CA ALA A 158 -3.92 -15.81 1.90
C ALA A 158 -2.49 -16.25 2.29
N ILE A 159 -2.24 -17.56 2.39
CA ILE A 159 -0.94 -18.10 2.79
C ILE A 159 0.12 -17.94 1.70
N SER A 160 -0.19 -18.32 0.46
CA SER A 160 0.79 -18.40 -0.64
C SER A 160 1.06 -17.05 -1.29
N PHE A 161 0.10 -16.12 -1.25
CA PHE A 161 0.19 -14.83 -1.92
C PHE A 161 0.18 -13.64 -0.96
N LEU A 162 -0.84 -13.48 -0.12
CA LEU A 162 -0.96 -12.28 0.73
C LEU A 162 0.10 -12.23 1.84
N THR A 163 0.37 -13.33 2.54
CA THR A 163 1.34 -13.38 3.64
C THR A 163 2.76 -12.98 3.20
N PRO A 164 3.34 -13.52 2.11
CA PRO A 164 4.65 -13.09 1.64
C PRO A 164 4.73 -11.59 1.29
N LEU A 165 3.69 -11.04 0.65
CA LEU A 165 3.66 -9.61 0.33
C LEU A 165 3.54 -8.75 1.60
N ARG A 166 2.73 -9.17 2.58
CA ARG A 166 2.64 -8.52 3.89
C ARG A 166 3.99 -8.54 4.60
N ASN A 167 4.66 -9.68 4.64
CA ASN A 167 5.97 -9.83 5.29
C ASN A 167 7.01 -8.89 4.70
N PHE A 168 7.01 -8.72 3.36
CA PHE A 168 7.85 -7.72 2.71
C PHE A 168 7.49 -6.28 3.13
N LEU A 169 6.20 -5.92 3.12
CA LEU A 169 5.74 -4.56 3.45
C LEU A 169 5.97 -4.19 4.93
N GLU A 170 5.76 -5.13 5.85
CA GLU A 170 5.82 -4.91 7.29
C GLU A 170 7.19 -5.24 7.91
N GLY A 171 8.02 -6.03 7.22
CA GLY A 171 9.37 -6.41 7.64
C GLY A 171 10.44 -5.69 6.83
N ASP A 172 10.74 -6.20 5.62
CA ASP A 172 11.86 -5.76 4.80
C ASP A 172 11.76 -4.27 4.45
N TRP A 173 10.58 -3.82 4.00
CA TRP A 173 10.38 -2.43 3.62
C TRP A 173 10.50 -1.47 4.80
N ARG A 174 10.07 -1.86 6.02
CA ARG A 174 10.25 -1.02 7.20
C ARG A 174 11.74 -0.83 7.52
N THR A 175 12.55 -1.85 7.30
CA THR A 175 14.01 -1.77 7.44
C THR A 175 14.61 -0.87 6.36
N ILE A 176 14.28 -1.11 5.09
CA ILE A 176 14.72 -0.26 3.97
C ILE A 176 14.37 1.22 4.21
N SER A 177 13.13 1.50 4.62
CA SER A 177 12.65 2.86 4.91
C SER A 177 13.44 3.53 6.04
N ARG A 178 13.76 2.78 7.10
CA ARG A 178 14.57 3.27 8.22
C ARG A 178 15.99 3.62 7.77
N GLU A 179 16.66 2.71 7.06
CA GLU A 179 18.04 2.91 6.62
C GLU A 179 18.14 4.05 5.59
N ARG A 180 17.16 4.20 4.69
CA ARG A 180 17.06 5.35 3.78
C ARG A 180 16.91 6.67 4.54
N ARG A 181 16.08 6.69 5.57
CA ARG A 181 15.89 7.90 6.40
C ARG A 181 17.17 8.23 7.17
N LEU A 182 17.91 7.21 7.64
CA LEU A 182 19.20 7.40 8.29
C LEU A 182 20.27 7.91 7.31
N LEU A 183 20.28 7.42 6.06
CA LEU A 183 21.18 7.90 5.02
C LEU A 183 20.93 9.37 4.68
N GLU A 184 19.67 9.77 4.49
CA GLU A 184 19.30 11.17 4.24
C GLU A 184 19.75 12.08 5.39
N ASN A 185 19.54 11.59 6.60
CA ASN A 185 19.95 12.24 7.84
C ASN A 185 21.47 12.47 7.90
N LEU A 186 22.27 11.45 7.58
CA LEU A 186 23.73 11.54 7.55
C LEU A 186 24.24 12.39 6.37
N ARG A 187 23.53 12.42 5.23
CA ARG A 187 23.86 13.33 4.12
C ARG A 187 23.82 14.78 4.59
N LEU A 188 22.74 15.16 5.29
CA LEU A 188 22.58 16.51 5.81
C LEU A 188 23.66 16.86 6.84
N ASP A 189 24.05 15.90 7.68
CA ASP A 189 25.12 16.10 8.66
C ASP A 189 26.49 16.27 7.99
N LEU A 190 26.75 15.51 6.92
CA LEU A 190 27.94 15.63 6.08
C LEU A 190 28.02 17.01 5.41
N ASP A 191 26.92 17.46 4.81
CA ASP A 191 26.84 18.76 4.14
C ASP A 191 27.00 19.92 5.13
N ALA A 192 26.44 19.79 6.33
CA ALA A 192 26.67 20.74 7.43
C ALA A 192 28.15 20.78 7.85
N CYS A 193 28.83 19.63 7.94
CA CYS A 193 30.25 19.56 8.26
C CYS A 193 31.12 20.19 7.15
N LYS A 194 30.80 19.95 5.87
CA LYS A 194 31.47 20.61 4.74
C LYS A 194 31.35 22.13 4.83
N THR A 195 30.15 22.63 5.13
CA THR A 195 29.89 24.06 5.30
C THR A 195 30.64 24.63 6.51
N ARG A 196 30.71 23.91 7.62
CA ARG A 196 31.49 24.32 8.80
C ARG A 196 32.98 24.42 8.49
N VAL A 197 33.55 23.45 7.77
CA VAL A 197 34.96 23.51 7.32
C VAL A 197 35.20 24.71 6.40
N LYS A 198 34.32 24.94 5.42
CA LYS A 198 34.40 26.12 4.53
C LYS A 198 34.39 27.43 5.34
N ARG A 199 33.52 27.55 6.35
CA ARG A 199 33.44 28.72 7.24
C ARG A 199 34.65 28.88 8.15
N ALA A 200 35.14 27.79 8.75
CA ALA A 200 36.31 27.80 9.63
C ALA A 200 37.57 28.25 8.87
N LYS A 201 37.81 27.70 7.67
CA LYS A 201 38.92 28.12 6.80
C LYS A 201 38.84 29.57 6.37
N ALA A 202 37.63 30.06 6.07
CA ALA A 202 37.43 31.47 5.74
C ALA A 202 37.68 32.40 6.95
N ALA A 203 37.34 31.97 8.17
CA ALA A 203 37.62 32.71 9.40
C ALA A 203 39.12 32.73 9.72
N GLU A 204 39.81 31.59 9.58
CA GLU A 204 41.27 31.48 9.73
C GLU A 204 42.01 32.39 8.71
N ALA A 205 41.61 32.34 7.43
CA ALA A 205 42.19 33.19 6.39
C ALA A 205 41.99 34.69 6.69
N LYS A 206 40.82 35.09 7.21
CA LYS A 206 40.57 36.47 7.63
C LYS A 206 41.39 36.87 8.87
N ALA A 207 41.57 35.97 9.83
CA ALA A 207 42.37 36.20 11.02
C ALA A 207 43.88 36.32 10.69
N ALA A 208 44.36 35.59 9.67
CA ALA A 208 45.72 35.67 9.18
C ALA A 208 46.04 36.99 8.46
N VAL A 209 45.03 37.70 7.96
CA VAL A 209 45.15 39.00 7.24
C VAL A 209 45.04 40.21 8.19
N ALA A 210 45.17 40.01 9.51
CA ALA A 210 45.12 41.12 10.49
C ALA A 210 46.10 42.27 10.15
N PRO A 211 45.71 43.53 10.41
CA PRO A 211 46.21 44.71 9.70
C PRO A 211 47.65 45.08 10.07
N ASP A 212 48.30 45.80 9.14
CA ASP A 212 49.58 46.49 9.30
C ASP A 212 49.60 47.33 10.59
N PHE A 213 50.06 46.74 11.69
CA PHE A 213 50.17 47.41 12.97
C PHE A 213 51.60 47.92 13.12
N GLN A 214 51.81 49.16 12.71
CA GLN A 214 53.08 49.89 12.80
C GLN A 214 53.50 50.23 14.25
N GLU A 215 53.04 49.47 15.25
CA GLU A 215 53.38 49.66 16.67
C GLU A 215 53.92 48.36 17.29
N THR A 216 55.24 48.32 17.42
CA THR A 216 56.05 47.28 18.05
C THR A 216 55.78 47.17 19.55
N ARG A 217 54.67 46.52 19.95
CA ARG A 217 54.42 46.10 21.35
C ARG A 217 54.37 44.57 21.43
N PRO A 218 55.26 43.92 22.21
CA PRO A 218 55.32 42.45 22.34
C PRO A 218 53.99 41.79 22.75
N ARG A 219 53.15 42.53 23.49
CA ARG A 219 51.87 42.05 24.01
C ARG A 219 50.82 41.82 22.91
N ASN A 220 50.87 42.55 21.80
CA ASN A 220 49.94 42.38 20.68
C ASN A 220 50.31 41.18 19.80
N TYR A 221 51.61 40.89 19.66
CA TYR A 221 52.09 39.73 18.90
C TYR A 221 51.69 38.41 19.57
N VAL A 222 51.79 38.32 20.91
CA VAL A 222 51.37 37.14 21.67
C VAL A 222 49.85 36.91 21.56
N LEU A 223 49.04 37.98 21.56
CA LEU A 223 47.59 37.86 21.38
C LEU A 223 47.20 37.43 19.95
N SER A 224 47.90 37.94 18.93
CA SER A 224 47.72 37.55 17.53
C SER A 224 48.14 36.10 17.27
N ALA A 225 49.28 35.66 17.81
CA ALA A 225 49.75 34.28 17.70
C ALA A 225 48.79 33.30 18.41
N SER A 226 48.31 33.64 19.61
CA SER A 226 47.32 32.84 20.34
C SER A 226 45.96 32.78 19.61
N ALA A 227 45.53 33.87 18.97
CA ALA A 227 44.31 33.88 18.16
C ALA A 227 44.46 33.02 16.89
N SER A 228 45.62 33.09 16.22
CA SER A 228 45.91 32.25 15.05
C SER A 228 45.92 30.76 15.41
N ALA A 229 46.56 30.38 16.52
CA ALA A 229 46.60 28.99 16.99
C ALA A 229 45.19 28.43 17.30
N LEU A 230 44.31 29.27 17.86
CA LEU A 230 42.92 28.87 18.18
C LEU A 230 42.08 28.63 16.92
N TRP A 231 42.27 29.43 15.86
CA TRP A 231 41.58 29.20 14.58
C TRP A 231 42.11 27.97 13.85
N THR A 232 43.42 27.71 13.91
CA THR A 232 44.02 26.50 13.36
C THR A 232 43.48 25.25 14.08
N GLU A 233 43.37 25.27 15.41
CA GLU A 233 42.76 24.17 16.18
C GLU A 233 41.28 23.95 15.80
N GLU A 234 40.49 25.01 15.62
CA GLU A 234 39.09 24.90 15.19
C GLU A 234 38.95 24.37 13.75
N VAL A 235 39.86 24.73 12.85
CA VAL A 235 39.92 24.17 11.49
C VAL A 235 40.26 22.69 11.52
N GLU A 236 41.30 22.29 12.27
CA GLU A 236 41.66 20.87 12.43
C GLU A 236 40.51 20.04 12.99
N LYS A 237 39.81 20.57 13.99
CA LYS A 237 38.63 19.93 14.58
C LYS A 237 37.47 19.82 13.58
N ALA A 238 37.18 20.88 12.84
CA ALA A 238 36.13 20.85 11.81
C ALA A 238 36.46 19.85 10.69
N GLU A 239 37.73 19.73 10.30
CA GLU A 239 38.20 18.74 9.33
C GLU A 239 38.11 17.31 9.86
N GLN A 240 38.46 17.08 11.13
CA GLN A 240 38.32 15.77 11.78
C GLN A 240 36.85 15.34 11.80
N ASP A 241 35.94 16.23 12.21
CA ASP A 241 34.51 15.95 12.23
C ASP A 241 33.95 15.68 10.82
N LEU A 242 34.43 16.39 9.79
CA LEU A 242 34.08 16.12 8.40
C LEU A 242 34.52 14.71 7.96
N ARG A 243 35.73 14.26 8.34
CA ARG A 243 36.20 12.90 8.02
C ARG A 243 35.33 11.82 8.69
N LEU A 244 34.93 12.06 9.94
CA LEU A 244 34.03 11.15 10.67
C LEU A 244 32.65 11.10 10.02
N ALA A 245 32.07 12.26 9.68
CA ALA A 245 30.77 12.34 9.00
C ALA A 245 30.80 11.66 7.62
N GLN A 246 31.88 11.83 6.86
CA GLN A 246 32.06 11.16 5.57
C GLN A 246 32.11 9.64 5.73
N THR A 247 32.91 9.14 6.69
CA THR A 247 33.03 7.69 6.94
C THR A 247 31.68 7.08 7.33
N GLU A 248 30.91 7.75 8.17
CA GLU A 248 29.60 7.27 8.60
C GLU A 248 28.56 7.32 7.47
N PHE A 249 28.59 8.36 6.64
CA PHE A 249 27.77 8.45 5.44
C PHE A 249 28.08 7.32 4.46
N ASP A 250 29.36 7.08 4.14
CA ASP A 250 29.78 6.03 3.20
C ASP A 250 29.37 4.64 3.70
N ARG A 251 29.58 4.37 5.00
CA ARG A 251 29.14 3.13 5.65
C ARG A 251 27.62 2.95 5.52
N GLN A 252 26.84 4.00 5.78
CA GLN A 252 25.39 3.94 5.70
C GLN A 252 24.87 3.83 4.27
N ALA A 253 25.56 4.46 3.31
CA ALA A 253 25.25 4.37 1.89
C ALA A 253 25.40 2.92 1.42
N GLU A 254 26.47 2.24 1.83
CA GLU A 254 26.70 0.83 1.50
C GLU A 254 25.64 -0.09 2.13
N VAL A 255 25.29 0.11 3.40
CA VAL A 255 24.19 -0.65 4.05
C VAL A 255 22.88 -0.48 3.29
N THR A 256 22.54 0.76 2.93
CA THR A 256 21.31 1.06 2.20
C THR A 256 21.35 0.46 0.80
N ARG A 257 22.50 0.54 0.12
CA ARG A 257 22.71 -0.04 -1.22
C ARG A 257 22.46 -1.54 -1.22
N LEU A 258 23.06 -2.27 -0.29
CA LEU A 258 22.89 -3.73 -0.17
C LEU A 258 21.43 -4.12 0.03
N LEU A 259 20.69 -3.37 0.84
CA LEU A 259 19.25 -3.59 1.04
C LEU A 259 18.44 -3.35 -0.25
N LEU A 260 18.76 -2.28 -1.00
CA LEU A 260 18.08 -1.96 -2.26
C LEU A 260 18.41 -2.97 -3.37
N GLU A 261 19.64 -3.49 -3.41
CA GLU A 261 20.03 -4.58 -4.33
C GLU A 261 19.30 -5.88 -3.98
N GLY A 262 19.08 -6.14 -2.69
CA GLY A 262 18.33 -7.28 -2.16
C GLY A 262 16.87 -7.37 -2.64
N ILE A 263 16.27 -6.25 -3.06
CA ILE A 263 14.90 -6.21 -3.64
C ILE A 263 14.77 -7.13 -4.86
N SER A 264 15.87 -7.35 -5.60
CA SER A 264 15.86 -8.28 -6.74
C SER A 264 15.50 -9.71 -6.31
N SER A 265 15.95 -10.14 -5.12
CA SER A 265 15.56 -11.43 -4.53
C SER A 265 14.08 -11.45 -4.13
N THR A 266 13.58 -10.33 -3.60
CA THR A 266 12.15 -10.17 -3.30
C THR A 266 11.30 -10.33 -4.56
N HIS A 267 11.73 -9.80 -5.70
CA HIS A 267 11.01 -9.96 -6.97
C HIS A 267 10.90 -11.43 -7.40
N VAL A 268 11.96 -12.23 -7.23
CA VAL A 268 11.90 -13.68 -7.51
C VAL A 268 10.85 -14.35 -6.63
N ASN A 269 10.77 -13.98 -5.36
CA ASN A 269 9.74 -14.48 -4.45
C ASN A 269 8.34 -14.04 -4.89
N HIS A 270 8.14 -12.76 -5.23
CA HIS A 270 6.85 -12.24 -5.70
C HIS A 270 6.39 -12.91 -7.01
N LEU A 271 7.31 -13.20 -7.93
CA LEU A 271 7.01 -13.93 -9.17
C LEU A 271 6.50 -15.34 -8.86
N ARG A 272 7.15 -16.06 -7.94
CA ARG A 272 6.67 -17.36 -7.49
C ARG A 272 5.27 -17.26 -6.87
N CYS A 273 5.04 -16.30 -5.97
CA CYS A 273 3.74 -16.08 -5.36
C CYS A 273 2.65 -15.80 -6.40
N LEU A 274 2.95 -15.03 -7.45
CA LEU A 274 2.02 -14.77 -8.55
C LEU A 274 1.65 -16.06 -9.30
N HIS A 275 2.63 -16.94 -9.57
CA HIS A 275 2.36 -18.24 -10.18
C HIS A 275 1.47 -19.10 -9.29
N GLU A 276 1.78 -19.21 -8.00
CA GLU A 276 0.98 -19.98 -7.04
C GLU A 276 -0.45 -19.43 -6.92
N PHE A 277 -0.62 -18.11 -6.93
CA PHE A 277 -1.94 -17.47 -6.91
C PHE A 277 -2.79 -17.81 -8.14
N VAL A 278 -2.19 -17.76 -9.34
CA VAL A 278 -2.89 -18.10 -10.59
C VAL A 278 -3.29 -19.58 -10.60
N GLU A 279 -2.41 -20.47 -10.14
CA GLU A 279 -2.73 -21.90 -10.01
C GLU A 279 -3.88 -22.14 -9.01
N ALA A 280 -3.89 -21.43 -7.87
CA ALA A 280 -4.98 -21.52 -6.90
C ALA A 280 -6.31 -21.02 -7.49
N GLN A 281 -6.30 -19.91 -8.24
CA GLN A 281 -7.48 -19.41 -8.95
C GLN A 281 -7.98 -20.40 -10.01
N ALA A 282 -7.09 -20.97 -10.80
CA ALA A 282 -7.46 -21.95 -11.81
C ALA A 282 -8.08 -23.21 -11.19
N ALA A 283 -7.51 -23.71 -10.09
CA ALA A 283 -8.04 -24.84 -9.34
C ALA A 283 -9.45 -24.57 -8.79
N TYR A 284 -9.67 -23.37 -8.24
CA TYR A 284 -10.97 -22.91 -7.74
C TYR A 284 -12.06 -22.98 -8.83
N TYR A 285 -11.85 -22.29 -9.96
CA TYR A 285 -12.85 -22.27 -11.03
C TYR A 285 -13.08 -23.65 -11.65
N LYS A 286 -12.03 -24.45 -11.78
CA LYS A 286 -12.14 -25.83 -12.27
C LYS A 286 -13.00 -26.69 -11.35
N GLN A 287 -12.75 -26.66 -10.03
CA GLN A 287 -13.54 -27.41 -9.07
C GLN A 287 -15.00 -26.94 -9.03
N GLY A 288 -15.23 -25.62 -9.02
CA GLY A 288 -16.58 -25.06 -9.04
C GLY A 288 -17.38 -25.49 -10.28
N HIS A 289 -16.75 -25.47 -11.46
CA HIS A 289 -17.38 -25.94 -12.69
C HIS A 289 -17.74 -27.44 -12.63
N LEU A 290 -16.83 -28.28 -12.13
CA LEU A 290 -17.09 -29.72 -12.00
C LEU A 290 -18.25 -30.02 -11.04
N LEU A 291 -18.34 -29.32 -9.91
CA LEU A 291 -19.44 -29.45 -8.95
C LEU A 291 -20.79 -29.08 -9.59
N MET A 292 -20.82 -27.99 -10.37
CA MET A 292 -22.03 -27.56 -11.06
C MET A 292 -22.47 -28.53 -12.16
N MET A 293 -21.52 -29.11 -12.90
CA MET A 293 -21.82 -30.16 -13.88
C MET A 293 -22.35 -31.44 -13.23
N GLU A 294 -21.80 -31.84 -12.08
CA GLU A 294 -22.29 -32.97 -11.29
C GLU A 294 -23.75 -32.73 -10.87
N LEU A 295 -24.06 -31.55 -10.32
CA LEU A 295 -25.42 -31.18 -9.92
C LEU A 295 -26.41 -31.24 -11.08
N GLN A 296 -26.08 -30.65 -12.24
CA GLN A 296 -26.96 -30.70 -13.42
C GLN A 296 -27.29 -32.14 -13.83
N LYS A 297 -26.31 -33.04 -13.78
CA LYS A 297 -26.50 -34.47 -14.08
C LYS A 297 -27.38 -35.15 -13.03
N GLU A 298 -27.22 -34.81 -11.76
CA GLU A 298 -28.04 -35.36 -10.68
C GLU A 298 -29.49 -34.90 -10.71
N LEU A 299 -29.72 -33.65 -11.12
CA LEU A 299 -31.05 -33.07 -11.29
C LEU A 299 -31.74 -33.62 -12.53
N GLY A 300 -31.02 -33.81 -13.63
CA GLY A 300 -31.56 -34.44 -14.86
C GLY A 300 -31.97 -35.90 -14.69
N ARG A 301 -31.50 -36.58 -13.63
CA ARG A 301 -31.91 -37.95 -13.26
C ARG A 301 -33.17 -38.01 -12.41
N LEU A 302 -33.63 -36.88 -11.87
CA LEU A 302 -34.85 -36.87 -11.09
C LEU A 302 -36.05 -37.15 -12.02
N PRO A 303 -36.97 -38.06 -11.64
CA PRO A 303 -38.16 -38.34 -12.44
C PRO A 303 -38.87 -37.02 -12.73
N ASN A 304 -39.12 -36.74 -14.01
CA ASN A 304 -39.70 -35.49 -14.51
C ASN A 304 -40.84 -34.95 -13.63
N ALA A 305 -40.52 -34.10 -12.65
CA ALA A 305 -41.51 -33.25 -11.99
C ALA A 305 -42.07 -32.20 -12.98
N PHE A 306 -41.37 -31.97 -14.10
CA PHE A 306 -41.75 -31.05 -15.16
C PHE A 306 -42.52 -31.70 -16.35
N ALA A 307 -42.56 -33.04 -16.47
CA ALA A 307 -43.34 -33.68 -17.56
C ALA A 307 -44.83 -33.81 -17.23
N LEU A 308 -45.24 -33.54 -15.99
CA LEU A 308 -46.64 -33.58 -15.57
C LEU A 308 -47.49 -32.41 -16.13
N ASN A 309 -46.91 -31.47 -16.87
CA ASN A 309 -47.65 -30.36 -17.51
C ASN A 309 -47.78 -30.44 -19.04
N SER A 310 -47.37 -31.54 -19.69
CA SER A 310 -47.66 -31.75 -21.13
C SER A 310 -49.06 -32.35 -21.35
N ASN A 311 -50.09 -31.64 -20.89
CA ASN A 311 -51.49 -31.90 -21.26
C ASN A 311 -52.03 -30.85 -22.26
N HIS A 312 -51.17 -30.33 -23.13
CA HIS A 312 -51.61 -29.75 -24.40
C HIS A 312 -50.88 -30.44 -25.55
N SER A 313 -51.62 -31.37 -26.16
CA SER A 313 -51.59 -31.83 -27.55
C SER A 313 -50.27 -31.71 -28.32
N ALA A 314 -49.68 -32.85 -28.67
CA ALA A 314 -49.60 -33.25 -30.07
C ALA A 314 -49.16 -34.71 -30.24
N VAL A 315 -49.95 -35.40 -31.04
CA VAL A 315 -49.81 -36.73 -31.62
C VAL A 315 -48.42 -36.92 -32.26
N ALA A 316 -47.75 -38.03 -31.96
CA ALA A 316 -46.76 -38.62 -32.86
C ALA A 316 -47.49 -39.50 -33.90
N PRO A 317 -46.97 -39.62 -35.13
CA PRO A 317 -46.18 -40.84 -35.39
C PRO A 317 -44.98 -40.70 -36.35
N ALA A 318 -43.97 -41.51 -36.04
CA ALA A 318 -43.14 -42.36 -36.91
C ALA A 318 -42.50 -41.85 -38.23
N ALA A 319 -41.15 -41.85 -38.19
CA ALA A 319 -40.19 -42.57 -39.06
C ALA A 319 -39.91 -42.15 -40.54
N ALA A 320 -38.62 -41.88 -40.77
CA ALA A 320 -37.70 -42.40 -41.81
C ALA A 320 -37.07 -41.41 -42.84
N SER A 321 -35.72 -41.30 -42.76
CA SER A 321 -34.67 -41.20 -43.82
C SER A 321 -34.72 -39.99 -44.79
N GLU A 322 -33.64 -39.31 -45.25
CA GLU A 322 -32.22 -39.62 -45.52
C GLU A 322 -31.37 -38.32 -45.46
N ASP A 323 -30.05 -38.51 -45.25
CA ASP A 323 -28.86 -37.76 -45.69
C ASP A 323 -28.84 -36.23 -45.92
N VAL A 324 -27.77 -35.59 -45.39
CA VAL A 324 -26.77 -34.74 -46.09
C VAL A 324 -26.18 -33.62 -45.19
N ILE A 325 -24.88 -33.77 -44.88
CA ILE A 325 -23.78 -32.76 -44.77
C ILE A 325 -23.86 -31.61 -43.71
N SER A 326 -22.86 -31.61 -42.82
CA SER A 326 -22.42 -30.54 -41.88
C SER A 326 -22.08 -29.20 -42.59
N PRO A 327 -22.06 -28.00 -41.94
CA PRO A 327 -21.46 -27.73 -40.63
C PRO A 327 -22.33 -26.92 -39.65
N VAL A 328 -22.00 -27.08 -38.37
CA VAL A 328 -22.58 -26.36 -37.23
C VAL A 328 -22.24 -24.88 -37.35
N GLU A 329 -23.21 -24.09 -37.79
CA GLU A 329 -23.24 -22.66 -37.54
C GLU A 329 -23.51 -22.46 -36.04
N THR A 330 -22.53 -21.90 -35.36
CA THR A 330 -22.71 -21.32 -34.02
C THR A 330 -23.75 -20.21 -34.15
N GLU A 331 -25.00 -20.51 -33.75
CA GLU A 331 -26.01 -19.49 -33.50
C GLU A 331 -25.48 -18.57 -32.41
N THR A 332 -24.88 -17.47 -32.84
CA THR A 332 -24.67 -16.28 -32.03
C THR A 332 -26.05 -15.81 -31.57
N LEU A 333 -26.41 -16.16 -30.34
CA LEU A 333 -27.47 -15.50 -29.61
C LEU A 333 -27.16 -14.01 -29.61
N LYS A 334 -27.94 -13.26 -30.39
CA LYS A 334 -28.00 -11.79 -30.32
C LYS A 334 -28.48 -11.44 -28.92
N ILE A 335 -27.53 -11.12 -28.04
CA ILE A 335 -27.82 -10.40 -26.81
C ILE A 335 -28.24 -9.00 -27.28
N GLU A 336 -29.54 -8.73 -27.22
CA GLU A 336 -30.03 -7.35 -27.23
C GLU A 336 -29.24 -6.58 -26.18
N GLU A 337 -28.71 -5.43 -26.59
CA GLU A 337 -27.92 -4.52 -25.78
C GLU A 337 -28.79 -4.05 -24.60
N VAL A 338 -28.72 -4.79 -23.49
CA VAL A 338 -29.38 -4.43 -22.24
C VAL A 338 -28.63 -3.23 -21.69
N GLN A 339 -29.28 -2.06 -21.80
CA GLN A 339 -28.95 -0.86 -21.03
C GLN A 339 -28.58 -1.23 -19.59
N ALA A 340 -27.40 -0.79 -19.16
CA ALA A 340 -26.93 -0.97 -17.80
C ALA A 340 -27.99 -0.46 -16.79
N PRO A 341 -28.17 -1.14 -15.63
CA PRO A 341 -29.24 -0.83 -14.70
C PRO A 341 -29.07 0.60 -14.17
N ALA A 342 -30.16 1.36 -14.24
CA ALA A 342 -30.28 2.68 -13.64
C ALA A 342 -30.24 2.58 -12.11
N THR A 343 -29.12 3.00 -11.52
CA THR A 343 -29.08 3.50 -10.14
C THR A 343 -28.21 4.75 -10.09
N GLY A 344 -28.82 5.93 -10.22
CA GLY A 344 -28.26 7.20 -9.72
C GLY A 344 -27.69 8.20 -10.73
N THR A 345 -27.70 7.95 -12.03
CA THR A 345 -27.19 8.92 -13.04
C THR A 345 -28.14 10.11 -13.22
N ARG A 346 -27.63 11.34 -13.09
CA ARG A 346 -28.36 12.59 -13.33
C ARG A 346 -27.62 13.43 -14.36
N LYS A 347 -28.33 14.31 -15.07
CA LYS A 347 -27.67 15.33 -15.88
C LYS A 347 -27.33 16.53 -15.00
N ALA A 348 -26.21 17.17 -15.26
CA ALA A 348 -25.81 18.38 -14.56
C ALA A 348 -25.35 19.45 -15.55
N LYS A 349 -25.70 20.70 -15.28
CA LYS A 349 -25.16 21.86 -15.98
C LYS A 349 -23.98 22.42 -15.17
N VAL A 350 -22.86 22.66 -15.82
CA VAL A 350 -21.67 23.25 -15.19
C VAL A 350 -21.89 24.76 -15.01
N LEU A 351 -21.70 25.25 -13.79
CA LEU A 351 -21.92 26.66 -13.43
C LEU A 351 -20.68 27.53 -13.70
N TYR A 352 -19.48 26.97 -13.53
CA TYR A 352 -18.21 27.68 -13.65
C TYR A 352 -17.14 26.78 -14.29
N ASP A 353 -16.15 27.40 -14.93
CA ASP A 353 -14.97 26.68 -15.41
C ASP A 353 -14.22 26.03 -14.23
N TYR A 354 -13.79 24.79 -14.42
CA TYR A 354 -13.02 24.02 -13.43
C TYR A 354 -11.85 23.33 -14.10
N ASP A 355 -10.63 23.58 -13.61
CA ASP A 355 -9.43 22.89 -14.08
C ASP A 355 -9.09 21.74 -13.12
N ALA A 356 -8.98 20.52 -13.66
CA ALA A 356 -8.61 19.34 -12.90
C ALA A 356 -7.24 19.50 -12.23
N ALA A 357 -7.18 19.26 -10.91
CA ALA A 357 -5.95 19.35 -10.14
C ALA A 357 -5.01 18.15 -10.37
N ASP A 358 -5.58 17.00 -10.72
CA ASP A 358 -4.84 15.77 -11.03
C ASP A 358 -5.56 14.90 -12.08
N SER A 359 -4.97 13.75 -12.43
CA SER A 359 -5.51 12.82 -13.43
C SER A 359 -6.77 12.07 -12.99
N SER A 360 -7.23 12.25 -11.75
CA SER A 360 -8.47 11.66 -11.23
C SER A 360 -9.67 12.61 -11.32
N GLU A 361 -9.43 13.90 -11.57
CA GLU A 361 -10.44 14.94 -11.74
C GLU A 361 -10.72 15.21 -13.22
N LEU A 362 -11.89 15.81 -13.50
CA LEU A 362 -12.31 16.17 -14.85
C LEU A 362 -12.41 17.69 -15.00
N SER A 363 -11.71 18.26 -15.99
CA SER A 363 -11.85 19.69 -16.31
C SER A 363 -13.20 19.98 -16.96
N LEU A 364 -13.85 21.06 -16.51
CA LEU A 364 -15.18 21.48 -16.93
C LEU A 364 -15.16 22.89 -17.50
N LEU A 365 -16.05 23.15 -18.45
CA LEU A 365 -16.33 24.50 -18.96
C LEU A 365 -17.74 24.92 -18.53
N ALA A 366 -17.90 26.19 -18.18
CA ALA A 366 -19.17 26.79 -17.81
C ALA A 366 -20.21 26.59 -18.93
N ASP A 367 -21.47 26.43 -18.52
CA ASP A 367 -22.62 26.12 -19.37
C ASP A 367 -22.60 24.75 -20.09
N GLU A 368 -21.63 23.89 -19.80
CA GLU A 368 -21.58 22.54 -20.35
C GLU A 368 -22.56 21.57 -19.67
N LEU A 369 -23.10 20.62 -20.43
CA LEU A 369 -24.00 19.57 -19.94
C LEU A 369 -23.25 18.24 -19.81
N ILE A 370 -23.15 17.71 -18.60
CA ILE A 370 -22.46 16.47 -18.29
C ILE A 370 -23.38 15.46 -17.59
N THR A 371 -23.02 14.18 -17.63
CA THR A 371 -23.71 13.14 -16.84
C THR A 371 -22.95 12.91 -15.55
N VAL A 372 -23.63 12.86 -14.41
CA VAL A 372 -23.03 12.67 -13.10
C VAL A 372 -23.67 11.55 -12.31
N TYR A 373 -22.88 10.85 -11.51
CA TYR A 373 -23.36 9.80 -10.60
C TYR A 373 -22.47 9.70 -9.36
N THR A 374 -23.03 9.14 -8.28
CA THR A 374 -22.31 8.83 -7.05
C THR A 374 -21.71 7.42 -7.14
N VAL A 375 -20.50 7.25 -6.61
CA VAL A 375 -19.89 5.94 -6.43
C VAL A 375 -19.74 5.64 -4.93
N PRO A 376 -19.93 4.39 -4.48
CA PRO A 376 -19.78 4.03 -3.07
C PRO A 376 -18.37 4.40 -2.55
N GLY A 377 -18.29 5.14 -1.44
CA GLY A 377 -17.02 5.59 -0.84
C GLY A 377 -16.51 6.96 -1.33
N MET A 378 -17.26 7.67 -2.17
CA MET A 378 -16.98 9.06 -2.56
C MET A 378 -17.45 10.06 -1.50
N ASP A 379 -16.71 11.14 -1.28
CA ASP A 379 -17.12 12.25 -0.43
C ASP A 379 -18.40 12.92 -0.97
N SER A 380 -19.25 13.43 -0.05
CA SER A 380 -20.54 14.05 -0.41
C SER A 380 -20.42 15.29 -1.30
N ASP A 381 -19.24 15.90 -1.33
CA ASP A 381 -18.97 17.13 -2.06
C ASP A 381 -18.50 16.86 -3.49
N TRP A 382 -18.40 15.58 -3.89
CA TRP A 382 -17.86 15.15 -5.16
C TRP A 382 -18.79 14.17 -5.88
N LEU A 383 -18.86 14.31 -7.21
CA LEU A 383 -19.53 13.37 -8.11
C LEU A 383 -18.54 12.86 -9.16
N VAL A 384 -18.86 11.74 -9.79
CA VAL A 384 -18.16 11.31 -11.01
C VAL A 384 -18.87 11.93 -12.20
N GLY A 385 -18.18 12.78 -12.93
CA GLY A 385 -18.65 13.40 -14.17
C GLY A 385 -18.19 12.61 -15.38
N GLU A 386 -19.07 12.49 -16.36
CA GLU A 386 -18.83 11.87 -17.67
C GLU A 386 -19.14 12.86 -18.78
N LYS A 387 -18.09 13.18 -19.56
CA LYS A 387 -18.11 14.08 -20.70
C LYS A 387 -17.52 13.35 -21.92
N GLY A 388 -18.39 12.81 -22.77
CA GLY A 388 -17.97 11.97 -23.89
C GLY A 388 -17.20 10.74 -23.42
N ASN A 389 -15.95 10.60 -23.85
CA ASN A 389 -15.06 9.49 -23.45
C ASN A 389 -14.22 9.78 -22.20
N GLN A 390 -14.35 10.97 -21.60
CA GLN A 390 -13.58 11.36 -20.41
C GLN A 390 -14.46 11.26 -19.16
N LYS A 391 -13.88 10.71 -18.09
CA LYS A 391 -14.54 10.57 -16.79
C LYS A 391 -13.58 10.98 -15.68
N GLY A 392 -14.09 11.63 -14.65
CA GLY A 392 -13.30 12.05 -13.50
C GLY A 392 -14.16 12.66 -12.41
N LYS A 393 -13.53 12.95 -11.27
CA LYS A 393 -14.20 13.59 -10.14
C LYS A 393 -14.47 15.05 -10.45
N VAL A 394 -15.67 15.50 -10.08
CA VAL A 394 -16.12 16.88 -10.23
C VAL A 394 -16.77 17.38 -8.94
N PRO A 395 -16.48 18.60 -8.49
CA PRO A 395 -17.08 19.14 -7.27
C PRO A 395 -18.55 19.49 -7.47
N VAL A 396 -19.40 19.09 -6.53
CA VAL A 396 -20.87 19.35 -6.57
C VAL A 396 -21.18 20.85 -6.61
N THR A 397 -20.34 21.68 -5.97
CA THR A 397 -20.52 23.14 -5.91
C THR A 397 -20.39 23.84 -7.26
N TYR A 398 -19.83 23.17 -8.27
CA TYR A 398 -19.68 23.69 -9.64
C TYR A 398 -20.80 23.20 -10.57
N LEU A 399 -21.79 22.49 -10.04
CA LEU A 399 -22.83 21.80 -10.81
C LEU A 399 -24.23 22.22 -10.37
N GLU A 400 -25.10 22.39 -11.35
CA GLU A 400 -26.54 22.45 -11.19
C GLU A 400 -27.13 21.12 -11.65
N LEU A 401 -27.59 20.31 -10.71
CA LEU A 401 -28.21 19.01 -11.01
C LEU A 401 -29.59 19.24 -11.66
N LEU A 402 -29.74 18.74 -12.88
CA LEU A 402 -31.00 18.76 -13.62
C LEU A 402 -31.78 17.50 -13.26
N SER A 403 -33.01 17.70 -12.77
CA SER A 403 -33.93 16.63 -12.36
C SER A 403 -34.43 15.80 -13.52
#